data_AF-A0A314Y2L0-F1
#
_entry.id   AF-A0A314Y2L0-F1
#
_cell.length_a   1.000
_cell.length_b   1.000
_cell.length_c   1.000
_cell.angle_alpha   90.00
_cell.angle_beta   90.00
_cell.angle_gamma   90.00
#
_symmetry.space_group_name_H-M   'P 1'
#
loop_
_entity.id
_entity.type
_entity.pdbx_description
1 polymer ?
#
loop_
_entity_poly.entity_id
_entity_poly.type
_entity_poly.pdbx_seq_one_letter_code
_entity_poly.pdbx_strand_id
1 'polypeptide(L)'
;MERSETSSSQVRIKDPHRVKAKGRARRVKGQKEKAAEGHKRRCSECRKTDHDRRSCPKLVSGSSSSDAEVGAAVDENLQPSQSTQDREPTMTESFLQEFDFIYGPGV
;
A
#
# COMPACT_ATOMS: atom_id res chain seq x y z
N MET A 1 13.89 43.97 71.28
CA MET A 1 13.74 42.85 70.33
C MET A 1 12.32 42.89 69.79
N GLU A 2 12.07 43.68 68.76
CA GLU A 2 10.76 43.70 68.08
C GLU A 2 10.73 42.58 67.02
N ARG A 3 9.67 41.76 67.04
CA ARG A 3 9.49 40.67 66.08
C ARG A 3 8.69 41.19 64.91
N SER A 4 9.31 41.21 63.74
CA SER A 4 8.67 41.54 62.47
C SER A 4 7.66 40.45 62.13
N GLU A 5 6.37 40.75 62.25
CA GLU A 5 5.30 39.87 61.79
C GLU A 5 5.24 39.91 60.26
N THR A 6 5.81 38.89 59.62
CA THR A 6 5.71 38.72 58.17
C THR A 6 4.29 38.22 57.86
N SER A 7 3.44 39.11 57.36
CA SER A 7 2.10 38.73 56.89
C SER A 7 2.24 37.78 55.70
N SER A 8 2.12 36.47 55.97
CA SER A 8 2.11 35.45 54.93
C SER A 8 0.79 35.54 54.17
N SER A 9 0.82 36.06 52.95
CA SER A 9 -0.32 36.10 52.05
C SER A 9 -0.75 34.67 51.70
N GLN A 10 -1.83 34.22 52.33
CA GLN A 10 -2.33 32.85 52.23
C GLN A 10 -2.93 32.60 50.84
N VAL A 11 -2.22 31.85 50.00
CA VAL A 11 -2.70 31.47 48.66
C VAL A 11 -3.77 30.39 48.79
N ARG A 12 -5.01 30.70 48.37
CA ARG A 12 -6.11 29.72 48.37
C ARG A 12 -6.06 28.88 47.09
N ILE A 13 -5.39 27.74 47.16
CA ILE A 13 -5.38 26.76 46.09
C ILE A 13 -6.69 25.99 46.12
N LYS A 14 -7.41 25.96 44.99
CA LYS A 14 -8.69 25.26 44.87
C LYS A 14 -8.48 23.86 44.34
N ASP A 15 -9.14 22.89 44.96
CA ASP A 15 -8.96 21.49 44.58
C ASP A 15 -9.49 21.21 43.17
N PRO A 16 -8.70 20.52 42.32
CA PRO A 16 -9.11 20.17 40.98
C PRO A 16 -10.24 19.15 41.01
N HIS A 17 -11.10 19.22 39.99
CA HIS A 17 -12.24 18.31 39.87
C HIS A 17 -11.79 16.84 39.78
N ARG A 18 -12.50 15.95 40.48
CA ARG A 18 -12.19 14.51 40.49
C ARG A 18 -12.37 13.90 39.10
N VAL A 19 -11.29 13.42 38.50
CA VAL A 19 -11.31 12.76 37.18
C VAL A 19 -11.87 11.34 37.33
N LYS A 20 -12.87 10.99 36.51
CA LYS A 20 -13.56 9.67 36.59
C LYS A 20 -12.81 8.54 35.88
N ALA A 21 -12.04 8.85 34.84
CA ALA A 21 -11.24 7.89 34.09
C ALA A 21 -10.07 8.57 33.38
N LYS A 22 -8.94 7.84 33.26
CA LYS A 22 -7.80 8.26 32.45
C LYS A 22 -8.07 7.90 30.99
N GLY A 23 -8.09 8.90 30.11
CA GLY A 23 -8.27 8.67 28.67
C GLY A 23 -7.13 7.84 28.06
N ARG A 24 -7.32 7.35 26.83
CA ARG A 24 -6.25 6.69 26.08
C ARG A 24 -5.15 7.71 25.74
N ALA A 25 -3.90 7.35 26.00
CA ALA A 25 -2.76 8.15 25.56
C ALA A 25 -2.71 8.20 24.03
N ARG A 26 -2.53 9.40 23.46
CA ARG A 26 -2.24 9.53 22.02
C ARG A 26 -0.83 9.02 21.78
N ARG A 27 -0.68 8.12 20.80
CA ARG A 27 0.63 7.65 20.36
C ARG A 27 1.23 8.67 19.39
N VAL A 28 2.50 9.03 19.59
CA VAL A 28 3.25 9.83 18.62
C VAL A 28 3.56 8.96 17.41
N LYS A 29 3.17 9.42 16.21
CA LYS A 29 3.43 8.72 14.95
C LYS A 29 4.92 8.79 14.62
N GLY A 30 5.55 7.63 14.41
CA GLY A 30 6.99 7.54 14.12
C GLY A 30 7.34 8.14 12.75
N GLN A 31 8.60 8.52 12.53
CA GLN A 31 9.07 9.10 11.25
C GLN A 31 8.77 8.19 10.05
N LYS A 32 8.98 6.87 10.19
CA LYS A 32 8.65 5.86 9.17
C LYS A 32 7.16 5.88 8.78
N GLU A 33 6.27 5.97 9.77
CA GLU A 33 4.82 5.99 9.53
C GLU A 33 4.37 7.30 8.87
N LYS A 34 5.04 8.42 9.14
CA LYS A 34 4.79 9.70 8.44
C LYS A 34 5.28 9.66 7.00
N ALA A 35 6.42 9.03 6.74
CA ALA A 35 6.97 8.90 5.39
C ALA A 35 6.07 8.04 4.46
N ALA A 36 5.35 7.07 5.03
CA ALA A 36 4.41 6.24 4.28
C ALA A 36 3.10 6.97 3.89
N GLU A 37 2.82 8.15 4.45
CA GLU A 37 1.55 8.88 4.29
C GLU A 37 1.47 9.72 2.99
N GLY A 38 2.35 9.48 2.01
CA GLY A 38 2.56 10.42 0.91
C GLY A 38 2.20 9.92 -0.49
N HIS A 39 2.12 8.61 -0.73
CA HIS A 39 2.05 8.14 -2.12
C HIS A 39 0.61 8.04 -2.62
N LYS A 40 0.05 9.16 -3.07
CA LYS A 40 -1.20 9.17 -3.84
C LYS A 40 -0.99 8.44 -5.16
N ARG A 41 -1.91 7.52 -5.48
CA ARG A 41 -1.92 6.81 -6.76
C ARG A 41 -2.07 7.82 -7.91
N ARG A 42 -1.32 7.60 -8.99
CA ARG A 42 -1.36 8.41 -10.21
C ARG A 42 -1.91 7.58 -11.35
N CYS A 43 -2.75 8.17 -12.18
CA CYS A 43 -3.19 7.59 -13.45
C CYS A 43 -1.96 7.15 -14.27
N SER A 44 -1.95 5.91 -14.77
CA SER A 44 -0.80 5.40 -15.53
C SER A 44 -0.62 6.10 -16.88
N GLU A 45 -1.70 6.64 -17.45
CA GLU A 45 -1.70 7.28 -18.77
C GLU A 45 -1.32 8.77 -18.66
N CYS A 46 -2.04 9.53 -17.84
CA CYS A 46 -1.88 10.99 -17.79
C CYS A 46 -1.11 11.48 -16.56
N ARG A 47 -0.73 10.58 -15.63
CA ARG A 47 0.04 10.85 -14.41
C ARG A 47 -0.61 11.80 -13.39
N LYS A 48 -1.87 12.21 -13.61
CA LYS A 48 -2.68 12.98 -12.65
C LYS A 48 -3.14 12.09 -11.49
N THR A 49 -3.40 12.70 -10.34
CA THR A 49 -3.84 12.02 -9.10
C THR A 49 -5.36 12.03 -8.91
N ASP A 50 -6.10 12.72 -9.77
CA ASP A 50 -7.55 12.93 -9.58
C ASP A 50 -8.38 11.71 -9.98
N HIS A 51 -7.81 10.79 -10.77
CA HIS A 51 -8.49 9.63 -11.33
C HIS A 51 -7.49 8.49 -11.60
N ASP A 52 -8.03 7.29 -11.82
CA ASP A 52 -7.27 6.12 -12.24
C ASP A 52 -7.35 5.93 -13.77
N ARG A 53 -6.53 5.01 -14.31
CA ARG A 53 -6.48 4.72 -15.75
C ARG A 53 -7.86 4.54 -16.39
N ARG A 54 -8.77 3.81 -15.74
CA ARG A 54 -10.10 3.45 -16.28
C ARG A 54 -11.01 4.67 -16.49
N SER A 55 -10.83 5.70 -15.69
CA SER A 55 -11.57 6.97 -15.74
C SER A 55 -10.73 8.09 -16.33
N CYS A 56 -9.64 7.75 -17.04
CA CYS A 56 -8.76 8.74 -17.63
C CYS A 56 -9.46 9.47 -18.79
N PRO A 57 -9.68 10.79 -18.70
CA PRO A 57 -10.34 11.54 -19.75
C PRO A 57 -9.54 11.51 -21.06
N LYS A 58 -8.21 11.33 -21.01
CA LYS A 58 -7.40 11.14 -22.23
C LYS A 58 -7.75 9.85 -22.99
N LEU A 59 -8.17 8.80 -22.29
CA LEU A 59 -8.60 7.55 -22.92
C LEU A 59 -10.06 7.65 -23.42
N VAL A 60 -10.92 8.32 -22.66
CA VAL A 60 -12.34 8.51 -23.04
C VAL A 60 -12.49 9.47 -24.22
N SER A 61 -11.66 10.52 -24.29
CA SER A 61 -11.61 11.45 -25.44
C SER A 61 -10.83 10.90 -26.65
N GLY A 62 -10.30 9.68 -26.56
CA GLY A 62 -9.37 9.07 -27.51
C GLY A 62 -9.96 8.05 -28.46
N SER A 63 -11.28 7.83 -28.51
CA SER A 63 -11.93 7.01 -29.56
C SER A 63 -11.98 7.72 -30.93
N SER A 64 -10.90 8.41 -31.31
CA SER A 64 -10.62 8.75 -32.72
C SER A 64 -9.38 7.95 -33.11
N SER A 65 -9.62 6.71 -33.54
CA SER A 65 -8.60 5.79 -34.03
C SER A 65 -7.97 6.36 -35.31
N SER A 66 -6.69 6.71 -35.27
CA SER A 66 -5.84 6.59 -36.46
C SER A 66 -5.10 5.26 -36.34
N ASP A 67 -5.66 4.25 -36.99
CA ASP A 67 -5.07 2.94 -37.16
C ASP A 67 -3.81 3.09 -38.04
N ALA A 68 -2.65 2.83 -37.45
CA ALA A 68 -1.41 2.71 -38.21
C ALA A 68 -1.09 1.22 -38.26
N GLU A 69 -1.60 0.58 -39.31
CA GLU A 69 -1.17 -0.71 -39.84
C GLU A 69 0.36 -0.79 -39.84
N VAL A 70 0.93 -1.50 -38.86
CA VAL A 70 2.28 -2.06 -38.95
C VAL A 70 2.09 -3.56 -38.98
N GLY A 71 2.01 -4.09 -40.21
CA GLY A 71 2.09 -5.51 -40.47
C GLY A 71 3.40 -6.07 -39.92
N ALA A 72 3.32 -6.78 -38.80
CA ALA A 72 4.35 -7.71 -38.39
C ALA A 72 4.00 -9.07 -39.00
N ALA A 73 4.88 -9.54 -39.88
CA ALA A 73 4.78 -10.82 -40.57
C ALA A 73 4.45 -11.96 -39.59
N VAL A 74 3.40 -12.70 -39.92
CA VAL A 74 3.17 -14.03 -39.39
C VAL A 74 4.24 -14.94 -39.97
N ASP A 75 5.21 -15.37 -39.17
CA ASP A 75 6.01 -16.55 -39.49
C ASP A 75 5.34 -17.74 -38.81
N GLU A 76 4.53 -18.43 -39.61
CA GLU A 76 4.01 -19.75 -39.32
C GLU A 76 5.18 -20.74 -39.42
N ASN A 77 5.78 -21.09 -38.28
CA ASN A 77 6.57 -22.32 -38.19
C ASN A 77 6.16 -23.14 -36.97
N LEU A 78 5.02 -23.80 -37.15
CA LEU A 78 4.63 -24.95 -36.36
C LEU A 78 5.62 -26.08 -36.59
N GLN A 79 6.51 -26.34 -35.63
CA GLN A 79 6.90 -27.71 -35.27
C GLN A 79 7.11 -27.83 -33.75
N PRO A 80 6.23 -28.56 -33.04
CA PRO A 80 6.54 -29.12 -31.73
C PRO A 80 7.51 -30.29 -31.90
N SER A 81 8.81 -30.00 -31.93
CA SER A 81 9.82 -31.05 -31.79
C SER A 81 9.85 -31.46 -30.32
N GLN A 82 9.34 -32.66 -30.02
CA GLN A 82 9.50 -33.29 -28.72
C GLN A 82 11.00 -33.53 -28.48
N SER A 83 11.63 -32.61 -27.75
CA SER A 83 13.00 -32.77 -27.27
C SER A 83 12.96 -33.03 -25.78
N THR A 84 13.06 -34.32 -25.44
CA THR A 84 13.35 -34.80 -24.09
C THR A 84 14.75 -34.34 -23.70
N GLN A 85 14.88 -33.36 -22.80
CA GLN A 85 16.01 -33.22 -21.88
C GLN A 85 15.78 -32.07 -20.89
N ASP A 86 15.61 -32.45 -19.62
CA ASP A 86 15.92 -31.70 -18.40
C ASP A 86 15.51 -30.23 -18.37
N ARG A 87 14.22 -29.97 -18.17
CA ARG A 87 13.72 -28.65 -17.82
C ARG A 87 13.56 -28.58 -16.31
N GLU A 88 14.50 -27.89 -15.65
CA GLU A 88 14.36 -27.49 -14.26
C GLU A 88 12.99 -26.80 -14.08
N PRO A 89 12.14 -27.28 -13.16
CA PRO A 89 10.84 -26.67 -12.93
C PRO A 89 11.04 -25.21 -12.52
N THR A 90 10.25 -24.31 -13.11
CA THR A 90 10.26 -22.90 -12.66
C THR A 90 9.82 -22.88 -11.19
N MET A 91 10.35 -21.98 -10.33
CA MET A 91 10.02 -22.00 -8.88
C MET A 91 8.51 -22.05 -8.57
N THR A 92 7.69 -21.49 -9.46
CA THR A 92 6.22 -21.55 -9.37
C THR A 92 5.65 -22.94 -9.67
N GLU A 93 6.26 -23.68 -10.57
CA GLU A 93 5.89 -25.06 -10.94
C GLU A 93 6.22 -26.04 -9.81
N SER A 94 7.40 -25.91 -9.19
CA SER A 94 7.76 -26.69 -7.99
C SER A 94 6.81 -26.43 -6.82
N PHE A 95 6.42 -25.17 -6.59
CA PHE A 95 5.51 -24.83 -5.50
C PHE A 95 4.11 -25.42 -5.69
N LEU A 96 3.58 -25.39 -6.92
CA LEU A 96 2.29 -26.00 -7.23
C LEU A 96 2.35 -27.52 -7.10
N GLN A 97 3.45 -28.14 -7.55
CA GLN A 97 3.66 -29.58 -7.41
C GLN A 97 3.80 -30.03 -5.95
N GLU A 98 4.50 -29.25 -5.12
CA GLU A 98 4.61 -29.53 -3.68
C GLU A 98 3.26 -29.36 -2.98
N PHE A 99 2.50 -28.33 -3.33
CA PHE A 99 1.15 -28.12 -2.81
C PHE A 99 0.22 -29.29 -3.14
N ASP A 100 0.27 -29.78 -4.38
CA ASP A 100 -0.50 -30.96 -4.81
C ASP A 100 -0.01 -32.26 -4.17
N PHE A 101 1.27 -32.37 -3.78
CA PHE A 101 1.77 -33.56 -3.06
C PHE A 101 1.29 -33.59 -1.60
N ILE A 102 1.21 -32.43 -0.94
CA ILE A 102 0.82 -32.33 0.48
C ILE A 102 -0.72 -32.35 0.63
N TYR A 103 -1.45 -31.78 -0.32
CA TYR A 103 -2.89 -31.56 -0.23
C TYR A 103 -3.70 -32.18 -1.38
N GLY A 104 -3.03 -32.88 -2.30
CA GLY A 104 -3.67 -33.57 -3.41
C GLY A 104 -4.67 -34.62 -2.93
N PRO A 105 -5.67 -34.93 -3.76
CA PRO A 105 -6.87 -35.62 -3.34
C PRO A 105 -6.57 -37.06 -2.91
N GLY A 106 -6.45 -37.26 -1.60
CA GLY A 106 -6.65 -38.54 -0.96
C GLY A 106 -8.14 -38.87 -0.94
N VAL A 107 -8.59 -39.66 -1.91
CA VAL A 107 -9.70 -40.61 -1.78
C VAL A 107 -9.23 -41.99 -2.20
#